data_AF-A0A6F9CH55-F1
#
_entry.id   AF-A0A6F9CH55-F1
#
_cell.length_a   1.000
_cell.length_b   1.000
_cell.length_c   1.000
_cell.angle_alpha   90.00
_cell.angle_beta   90.00
_cell.angle_gamma   90.00
#
_symmetry.space_group_name_H-M   'P 1'
#
loop_
_entity.id
_entity.type
_entity.pdbx_description
1 polymer ?
#
loop_
_entity_poly.entity_id
_entity_poly.type
_entity_poly.pdbx_seq_one_letter_code
_entity_poly.pdbx_strand_id
1 'polypeptide(L)'
;MGGVRWAFQCGSWTPTRPEWLQCDEKDRIGKLVLRRLVCDRMGVPWADIGLERSPRGKPYLANPACSSPEAGVWSSNTSHQGDCDVLAAEHVLQVGVDVMKTTMPGSSSVPEFFHIMTRQFTVYEWSVIR
;
A
#
# COMPACT_ATOMS: atom_id res chain seq x y z
N MET A 1 18.84 8.14 5.25
CA MET A 1 18.45 6.76 4.91
C MET A 1 17.75 6.78 3.56
N GLY A 2 17.93 5.77 2.71
CA GLY A 2 17.23 5.70 1.42
C GLY A 2 15.75 5.30 1.58
N GLY A 3 14.92 5.71 0.62
CA GLY A 3 13.52 5.31 0.54
C GLY A 3 13.34 3.80 0.39
N VAL A 4 12.14 3.32 0.71
CA VAL A 4 11.75 1.91 0.62
C VAL A 4 10.68 1.74 -0.45
N ARG A 5 10.86 0.74 -1.30
CA ARG A 5 9.90 0.29 -2.31
C ARG A 5 9.85 -1.23 -2.25
N TRP A 6 8.74 -1.77 -1.77
CA TRP A 6 8.52 -3.21 -1.64
C TRP A 6 7.28 -3.62 -2.41
N ALA A 7 7.34 -4.82 -2.97
CA ALA A 7 6.21 -5.48 -3.61
C ALA A 7 6.13 -6.90 -3.07
N PHE A 8 4.92 -7.37 -2.82
CA PHE A 8 4.62 -8.70 -2.34
C PHE A 8 3.54 -9.33 -3.21
N GLN A 9 3.82 -10.52 -3.73
CA GLN A 9 2.87 -11.25 -4.56
C GLN A 9 1.96 -12.09 -3.67
N CYS A 10 0.86 -11.50 -3.22
CA CYS A 10 -0.10 -12.15 -2.33
C CYS A 10 -0.88 -13.27 -3.00
N GLY A 11 -1.14 -13.19 -4.31
CA GLY A 11 -1.92 -14.23 -5.01
C GLY A 11 -1.20 -15.57 -5.14
N SER A 12 0.12 -15.60 -4.97
CA SER A 12 0.91 -16.85 -4.93
C SER A 12 1.31 -17.26 -3.52
N TRP A 13 0.89 -16.52 -2.50
CA TRP A 13 1.23 -16.82 -1.11
C TRP A 13 0.27 -17.86 -0.55
N THR A 14 0.80 -19.04 -0.22
CA THR A 14 0.05 -20.14 0.39
C THR A 14 0.58 -20.44 1.79
N PRO A 15 0.24 -19.64 2.82
CA PRO A 15 0.73 -19.88 4.17
C PRO A 15 0.10 -21.15 4.74
N THR A 16 0.88 -21.89 5.52
CA THR A 16 0.37 -23.00 6.33
C THR A 16 -0.51 -22.46 7.47
N ARG A 17 -1.38 -23.31 8.05
CA ARG A 17 -2.25 -22.92 9.16
C ARG A 17 -1.53 -22.23 10.35
N PRO A 18 -0.32 -22.65 10.78
CA PRO A 18 0.41 -21.92 11.82
C PRO A 18 1.04 -20.59 11.34
N GLU A 19 1.32 -20.44 10.04
CA GLU A 19 1.76 -19.16 9.44
C GLU A 19 0.57 -18.21 9.23
N TRP A 20 -0.64 -18.76 9.14
CA TRP A 20 -1.90 -18.03 9.17
C TRP A 20 -2.18 -17.51 10.59
N LEU A 21 -1.88 -16.23 10.80
CA LEU A 21 -2.42 -15.49 11.92
C LEU A 21 -3.98 -15.40 11.76
N GLN A 22 -4.81 -15.08 12.76
CA GLN A 22 -6.31 -15.09 12.68
C GLN A 22 -7.06 -13.75 12.33
N CYS A 23 -7.05 -13.23 11.10
CA CYS A 23 -7.77 -11.99 10.71
C CYS A 23 -7.86 -11.89 9.17
N ASP A 24 -8.64 -10.96 8.60
CA ASP A 24 -8.90 -10.85 7.14
C ASP A 24 -7.66 -10.68 6.25
N GLU A 25 -7.59 -11.47 5.17
CA GLU A 25 -6.39 -11.76 4.37
C GLU A 25 -5.67 -10.54 3.76
N LYS A 26 -6.40 -9.64 3.07
CA LYS A 26 -5.81 -8.52 2.30
C LYS A 26 -5.32 -7.37 3.15
N ASP A 27 -6.06 -7.05 4.21
CA ASP A 27 -5.73 -5.96 5.12
C ASP A 27 -4.53 -6.26 6.03
N ARG A 28 -3.98 -7.47 5.97
CA ARG A 28 -2.93 -7.96 6.87
C ARG A 28 -1.55 -7.96 6.27
N ILE A 29 -1.44 -8.19 4.96
CA ILE A 29 -0.16 -8.10 4.26
C ILE A 29 0.35 -6.67 4.37
N GLY A 30 -0.50 -5.67 4.10
CA GLY A 30 -0.15 -4.25 4.31
C GLY A 30 0.32 -3.96 5.74
N LYS A 31 -0.31 -4.55 6.77
CA LYS A 31 0.11 -4.39 8.18
C LYS A 31 1.45 -5.08 8.46
N LEU A 32 1.68 -6.30 7.98
CA LEU A 32 2.93 -7.04 8.18
C LEU A 32 4.10 -6.33 7.51
N VAL A 33 3.90 -5.87 6.29
CA VAL A 33 4.90 -5.13 5.51
C VAL A 33 5.19 -3.78 6.18
N LEU A 34 4.18 -3.09 6.72
CA LEU A 34 4.38 -1.86 7.49
C LEU A 34 5.10 -2.10 8.84
N ARG A 35 4.77 -3.17 9.57
CA ARG A 35 5.50 -3.54 10.81
C ARG A 35 6.95 -3.88 10.49
N ARG A 36 7.20 -4.59 9.40
CA ARG A 36 8.56 -4.92 8.94
C ARG A 36 9.36 -3.66 8.61
N LEU A 37 8.76 -2.69 7.91
CA LEU A 37 9.38 -1.40 7.62
C LEU A 37 9.83 -0.72 8.93
N VAL A 38 8.97 -0.72 9.93
CA VAL A 38 9.20 -0.04 11.22
C VAL A 38 10.30 -0.74 12.02
N CYS A 39 10.31 -2.07 12.07
CA CYS A 39 11.43 -2.81 12.67
C CYS A 39 12.75 -2.51 11.95
N ASP A 40 12.77 -2.59 10.62
CA ASP A 40 14.01 -2.53 9.84
C ASP A 40 14.57 -1.11 9.72
N ARG A 41 13.71 -0.09 9.62
CA ARG A 41 14.10 1.30 9.34
C ARG A 41 14.06 2.21 10.56
N MET A 42 13.17 1.93 11.51
CA MET A 42 13.01 2.75 12.72
C MET A 42 13.58 2.06 13.96
N GLY A 43 14.01 0.80 13.87
CA GLY A 43 14.60 0.06 14.98
C GLY A 43 13.61 -0.26 16.12
N VAL A 44 12.31 -0.11 15.89
CA VAL A 44 11.28 -0.37 16.91
C VAL A 44 11.04 -1.87 17.02
N PRO A 45 11.10 -2.46 18.23
CA PRO A 45 10.81 -3.88 18.42
C PRO A 45 9.41 -4.24 17.95
N TRP A 46 9.25 -5.43 17.35
CA TRP A 46 7.98 -5.88 16.75
C TRP A 46 6.77 -5.82 17.70
N ALA A 47 7.01 -6.13 18.99
CA ALA A 47 6.02 -6.13 20.05
C ALA A 47 5.49 -4.72 20.37
N ASP A 48 6.30 -3.69 20.15
CA ASP A 48 6.01 -2.31 20.53
C ASP A 48 5.36 -1.50 19.39
N ILE A 49 5.21 -2.13 18.21
CA ILE A 49 4.61 -1.47 17.05
C ILE A 49 3.09 -1.38 17.20
N GLY A 50 2.62 -0.17 17.52
CA GLY A 50 1.20 0.22 17.45
C GLY A 50 0.83 0.73 16.05
N LEU A 51 -0.05 0.00 15.36
CA LEU A 51 -0.65 0.46 14.10
C LEU A 51 -2.11 0.83 14.33
N GLU A 52 -2.48 2.04 13.91
CA GLU A 52 -3.85 2.54 13.95
C GLU A 52 -4.41 2.69 12.53
N ARG A 53 -5.72 2.94 12.43
CA ARG A 53 -6.40 3.22 11.17
C ARG A 53 -6.96 4.62 11.18
N SER A 54 -6.74 5.33 10.08
CA SER A 54 -7.45 6.57 9.84
C SER A 54 -8.95 6.28 9.65
N PRO A 55 -9.84 7.29 9.78
CA PRO A 55 -11.26 7.14 9.49
C PRO A 55 -11.56 6.63 8.08
N ARG A 56 -10.61 6.80 7.15
CA ARG A 56 -10.68 6.32 5.76
C ARG A 56 -10.05 4.93 5.55
N GLY A 57 -9.73 4.22 6.63
CA GLY A 57 -9.19 2.86 6.61
C GLY A 57 -7.68 2.73 6.39
N LYS A 58 -6.96 3.82 6.05
CA LYS A 58 -5.50 3.77 5.83
C LYS A 58 -4.77 3.46 7.15
N PRO A 59 -3.95 2.38 7.22
CA PRO A 59 -3.14 2.09 8.37
C PRO A 59 -1.99 3.09 8.52
N TYR A 60 -1.74 3.58 9.73
CA TYR A 60 -0.65 4.49 10.06
C TYR A 60 -0.02 4.12 11.41
N LEU A 61 1.17 4.65 11.68
CA LEU A 61 1.87 4.45 12.95
C LEU A 61 1.25 5.32 14.04
N ALA A 62 0.65 4.68 15.05
CA ALA A 62 -0.04 5.35 16.16
C ALA A 62 0.92 6.14 17.06
N ASN A 63 2.16 5.66 17.18
CA ASN A 63 3.09 6.18 18.18
C ASN A 63 4.37 6.73 17.54
N PRO A 64 4.44 8.04 17.26
CA PRO A 64 5.66 8.71 16.83
C PRO A 64 6.68 8.90 17.99
N ALA A 65 6.39 8.50 19.23
CA ALA A 65 7.28 8.73 20.37
C ALA A 65 8.57 7.88 20.36
N CYS A 66 8.67 6.87 19.48
CA CYS A 66 9.94 6.16 19.23
C CYS A 66 10.81 6.82 18.15
N SER A 67 10.34 7.89 17.50
CA SER A 67 11.22 8.74 16.71
C SER A 67 12.05 9.55 17.70
N SER A 68 13.35 9.27 17.81
CA SER A 68 14.24 10.31 18.32
C SER A 68 13.97 11.61 17.52
N PRO A 69 14.18 12.80 18.08
CA PRO A 69 14.03 14.06 17.34
C PRO A 69 14.84 14.10 16.03
N GLU A 70 15.85 13.23 15.90
CA GLU A 70 16.71 13.03 14.74
C GLU A 70 16.16 12.01 13.71
N ALA A 71 15.22 11.15 14.08
CA ALA A 71 14.72 10.06 13.23
C ALA A 71 13.82 10.53 12.08
N GLY A 72 13.36 11.78 12.08
CA GLY A 72 12.54 12.40 11.03
C GLY A 72 11.18 11.73 10.82
N VAL A 73 10.24 12.48 10.26
CA VAL A 73 8.90 11.94 9.98
C VAL A 73 8.98 11.04 8.75
N TRP A 74 8.62 9.77 8.92
CA TRP A 74 8.48 8.83 7.83
C TRP A 74 7.08 8.91 7.22
N SER A 75 7.01 9.12 5.92
CA SER A 75 5.77 8.96 5.17
C SER A 75 5.71 7.56 4.59
N SER A 76 4.58 6.88 4.75
CA SER A 76 4.34 5.57 4.14
C SER A 76 2.98 5.49 3.47
N ASN A 77 2.92 4.69 2.40
CA ASN A 77 1.69 4.38 1.70
C ASN A 77 1.75 2.97 1.13
N THR A 78 0.57 2.34 1.06
CA THR A 78 0.39 0.99 0.56
C THR A 78 -0.77 1.00 -0.42
N SER A 79 -0.66 0.21 -1.48
CA SER A 79 -1.77 -0.08 -2.39
C SER A 79 -1.78 -1.58 -2.72
N HIS A 80 -2.94 -2.08 -3.08
CA HIS A 80 -3.15 -3.47 -3.41
C HIS A 80 -4.17 -3.59 -4.53
N GLN A 81 -3.88 -4.42 -5.52
CA GLN A 81 -4.86 -4.81 -6.53
C GLN A 81 -4.46 -6.12 -7.20
N GLY A 82 -5.44 -7.00 -7.40
CA GLY A 82 -5.17 -8.33 -7.93
C GLY A 82 -4.32 -9.15 -6.96
N ASP A 83 -3.15 -9.55 -7.43
CA ASP A 83 -2.25 -10.51 -6.76
C ASP A 83 -1.03 -9.82 -6.13
N CYS A 84 -1.02 -8.49 -6.10
CA CYS A 84 0.11 -7.69 -5.65
C CYS A 84 -0.29 -6.68 -4.57
N ASP A 85 0.51 -6.67 -3.50
CA ASP A 85 0.54 -5.63 -2.48
C ASP A 85 1.85 -4.85 -2.61
N VAL A 86 1.78 -3.52 -2.64
CA VAL A 86 2.95 -2.65 -2.73
C VAL A 86 3.03 -1.71 -1.53
N LEU A 87 4.26 -1.44 -1.08
CA LEU A 87 4.55 -0.45 -0.05
C LEU A 87 5.64 0.51 -0.55
N ALA A 88 5.38 1.80 -0.38
CA ALA A 88 6.37 2.84 -0.52
C ALA A 88 6.51 3.60 0.80
N ALA A 89 7.76 3.86 1.20
CA ALA A 89 8.06 4.72 2.33
C ALA A 89 9.23 5.65 2.01
N GLU A 90 9.14 6.88 2.50
CA GLU A 90 10.17 7.90 2.34
C GLU A 90 10.45 8.60 3.66
N HIS A 91 11.70 9.04 3.79
CA HIS A 91 12.13 9.93 4.87
C HIS A 91 11.92 11.37 4.40
N VAL A 92 11.28 12.20 5.23
CA VAL A 92 11.00 13.64 4.97
C VAL A 92 9.97 13.92 3.86
N LEU A 93 9.97 13.18 2.75
CA LEU A 93 9.05 13.40 1.64
C LEU A 93 7.71 12.69 1.87
N GLN A 94 6.62 13.35 1.46
CA GLN A 94 5.31 12.71 1.40
C GLN A 94 5.25 11.73 0.22
N VAL A 95 4.83 10.49 0.48
CA VAL A 95 4.77 9.44 -0.54
C VAL A 95 3.37 8.87 -0.71
N GLY A 96 3.00 8.61 -1.97
CA GLY A 96 1.81 7.88 -2.38
C GLY A 96 2.18 6.82 -3.41
N VAL A 97 1.53 5.66 -3.35
CA VAL A 97 1.72 4.56 -4.29
C VAL A 97 0.36 3.97 -4.63
N ASP A 98 0.17 3.66 -5.91
CA ASP A 98 -0.99 2.90 -6.37
C ASP A 98 -0.56 1.77 -7.31
N VAL A 99 -1.25 0.64 -7.25
CA VAL A 99 -1.04 -0.50 -8.15
C VAL A 99 -2.38 -0.89 -8.76
N MET A 100 -2.40 -1.04 -10.08
CA MET A 100 -3.59 -1.46 -10.80
C MET A 100 -3.33 -2.64 -11.74
N LYS A 101 -4.18 -3.66 -11.64
CA LYS A 101 -4.18 -4.82 -12.55
C LYS A 101 -5.02 -4.47 -13.77
N THR A 102 -4.41 -4.44 -14.94
CA THR A 102 -5.13 -4.22 -16.21
C THR A 102 -5.91 -5.48 -16.55
N THR A 103 -7.23 -5.38 -16.57
CA THR A 103 -8.14 -6.46 -16.95
C THR A 103 -9.15 -5.97 -17.98
N MET A 104 -9.56 -6.85 -18.88
CA MET A 104 -10.67 -6.52 -19.79
C MET A 104 -11.93 -6.18 -18.98
N PRO A 105 -12.72 -5.16 -19.39
CA PRO A 105 -13.98 -4.86 -18.72
C PRO A 105 -14.89 -6.08 -18.79
N GLY A 106 -15.43 -6.51 -17.65
CA GLY A 106 -16.11 -7.81 -17.55
C GLY A 106 -17.42 -7.90 -18.35
N SER A 107 -18.17 -6.81 -18.46
CA SER A 107 -19.50 -6.77 -19.09
C SER A 107 -19.63 -5.73 -20.21
N SER A 108 -18.58 -5.00 -20.55
CA SER A 108 -18.62 -3.89 -21.51
C SER A 108 -17.45 -3.93 -22.50
N SER A 109 -17.62 -3.26 -23.63
CA SER A 109 -16.52 -3.04 -24.58
C SER A 109 -15.54 -2.00 -24.03
N VAL A 110 -14.29 -2.01 -24.51
CA VAL A 110 -13.28 -0.99 -24.13
C VAL A 110 -13.77 0.45 -24.43
N PRO A 111 -14.38 0.76 -25.58
CA PRO A 111 -14.93 2.09 -25.84
C PRO A 111 -16.03 2.51 -24.86
N GLU A 112 -16.89 1.58 -24.45
CA GLU A 112 -17.96 1.84 -23.47
C GLU A 112 -17.38 2.07 -22.07
N PHE A 113 -16.37 1.28 -21.68
CA PHE A 113 -15.63 1.51 -20.45
C PHE A 113 -14.92 2.88 -20.45
N PHE A 114 -14.30 3.28 -21.56
CA PHE A 114 -13.71 4.61 -21.72
C PHE A 114 -14.76 5.72 -21.64
N HIS A 115 -15.95 5.50 -22.20
CA HIS A 115 -17.05 6.45 -22.09
C HIS A 115 -17.46 6.67 -20.61
N ILE A 116 -17.62 5.59 -19.84
CA ILE A 116 -17.92 5.67 -18.40
C ILE A 116 -16.81 6.42 -17.64
N MET A 117 -15.55 6.17 -18.00
CA MET A 117 -14.39 6.79 -17.35
C MET A 117 -14.09 8.22 -17.82
N THR A 118 -14.86 8.78 -18.76
CA THR A 118 -14.54 10.07 -19.41
C THR A 118 -14.24 11.19 -18.40
N ARG A 119 -14.93 11.21 -17.26
CA ARG A 119 -14.77 12.25 -16.23
C ARG A 119 -13.52 12.11 -15.36
N GLN A 120 -12.82 10.98 -15.40
CA GLN A 120 -11.64 10.71 -14.58
C GLN A 120 -10.34 11.25 -15.20
N PHE A 121 -10.34 11.52 -16.50
CA PHE A 121 -9.17 12.02 -17.24
C PHE A 121 -9.51 13.30 -17.99
N THR A 122 -8.50 14.13 -18.17
CA THR A 122 -8.56 15.35 -18.97
C THR A 122 -8.66 15.05 -20.46
N VAL A 123 -9.03 16.06 -21.25
CA VAL A 123 -9.07 15.95 -22.72
C VAL A 123 -7.71 15.58 -23.29
N TYR A 124 -6.63 16.13 -22.71
CA TYR A 124 -5.27 15.83 -23.13
C TYR A 124 -4.87 14.38 -22.81
N GLU A 125 -5.13 13.90 -21.61
CA GLU A 125 -4.84 12.49 -21.24
C GLU A 125 -5.62 11.51 -22.13
N TRP A 126 -6.89 11.79 -22.43
CA TRP A 126 -7.67 10.97 -23.36
C TRP A 126 -7.12 10.95 -24.78
N SER A 127 -6.44 12.01 -25.23
CA SER A 127 -5.80 12.03 -26.55
C SER A 127 -4.57 11.13 -26.64
N VAL A 128 -3.96 10.78 -25.50
CA VAL A 128 -2.81 9.88 -25.41
C VAL A 128 -3.24 8.43 -25.15
N ILE A 129 -4.33 8.23 -24.40
CA ILE A 129 -4.86 6.90 -24.06
C ILE A 129 -5.50 6.20 -25.26
N ARG A 130 -6.10 6.96 -26.19
CA ARG A 130 -6.88 6.43 -27.32
C ARG A 130 -6.04 6.00 -28.50
#